data_AF-A0A7Y5BCR1-F1
#
_entry.id   AF-A0A7Y5BCR1-F1
#
_cell.length_a   1.000
_cell.length_b   1.000
_cell.length_c   1.000
_cell.angle_alpha   90.00
_cell.angle_beta   90.00
_cell.angle_gamma   90.00
#
_symmetry.space_group_name_H-M   'P 1'
#
loop_
_entity.id
_entity.type
_entity.pdbx_description
1 polymer ?
#
loop_
_entity_poly.entity_id
_entity_poly.type
_entity_poly.pdbx_seq_one_letter_code
_entity_poly.pdbx_strand_id
1 'polypeptide(L)'
;MNVDWQSYLDGSLEGEELRQAESLLAEDARAQAEIEALKRLRSAVRQAALKEAVPIESLKRGLSQVVQTPREARPAPRPWFQWSFAAAAAILVLVMALSWFRPSGSPFGSELVAVNGQMISDPAFARDWLRQNASLGPVPMVNLAGVADLNHCCYGSGWACYEFMVEGKEYKLVIRERTEQLPGQKRLVDGVPFYVDEGICWSCPNFTYQVLGGDEDTRWKVAIEAAAQTLHRS
;
A
#
# COMPACT_ATOMS: atom_id res chain seq x y z
N MET A 1 7.40 -20.59 29.16
CA MET A 1 8.30 -19.44 28.85
C MET A 1 7.48 -18.18 28.98
N ASN A 2 8.03 -17.14 29.58
CA ASN A 2 7.32 -15.88 29.79
C ASN A 2 7.85 -14.86 28.77
N VAL A 3 7.05 -14.51 27.77
CA VAL A 3 7.41 -13.47 26.78
C VAL A 3 7.12 -12.11 27.41
N ASP A 4 8.07 -11.19 27.31
CA ASP A 4 7.83 -9.81 27.72
C ASP A 4 6.98 -9.07 26.67
N TRP A 5 5.67 -9.13 26.84
CA TRP A 5 4.70 -8.46 25.97
C TRP A 5 4.82 -6.94 25.99
N GLN A 6 5.39 -6.34 27.03
CA GLN A 6 5.61 -4.89 27.07
C GLN A 6 6.74 -4.50 26.10
N SER A 7 7.86 -5.21 26.17
CA SER A 7 8.97 -5.03 25.21
C SER A 7 8.55 -5.32 23.77
N TYR A 8 7.66 -6.30 23.56
CA TYR A 8 7.06 -6.55 22.24
C TYR A 8 6.25 -5.34 21.73
N LEU A 9 5.39 -4.75 22.58
CA LEU A 9 4.56 -3.60 22.22
C LEU A 9 5.34 -2.29 22.06
N ASP A 10 6.47 -2.15 22.76
CA ASP A 10 7.36 -0.99 22.64
C ASP A 10 8.35 -1.14 21.48
N GLY A 11 8.34 -2.28 20.77
CA GLY A 11 9.16 -2.55 19.60
C GLY A 11 10.63 -2.79 19.91
N SER A 12 10.95 -3.19 21.15
CA SER A 12 12.32 -3.41 21.63
C SER A 12 12.77 -4.87 21.60
N LEU A 13 11.90 -5.81 21.18
CA LEU A 13 12.29 -7.20 20.94
C LEU A 13 12.90 -7.35 19.55
N GLU A 14 14.00 -8.08 19.46
CA GLU A 14 14.71 -8.33 18.21
C GLU A 14 15.04 -9.82 18.03
N GLY A 15 15.31 -10.20 16.77
CA GLY A 15 15.87 -11.50 16.43
C GLY A 15 14.98 -12.69 16.80
N GLU A 16 15.48 -13.54 17.69
CA GLU A 16 14.85 -14.82 18.05
C GLU A 16 13.68 -14.64 19.02
N GLU A 17 13.76 -13.64 19.91
CA GLU A 17 12.70 -13.33 20.88
C GLU A 17 11.44 -12.80 20.20
N LEU A 18 11.62 -11.99 19.14
CA LEU A 18 10.52 -11.50 18.31
C LEU A 18 9.81 -12.65 17.58
N ARG A 19 10.56 -13.56 16.97
CA ARG A 19 10.00 -14.73 16.25
C ARG A 19 9.24 -15.66 17.20
N GLN A 20 9.72 -15.84 18.42
CA GLN A 20 9.03 -16.63 19.44
C GLN A 20 7.74 -15.95 19.91
N ALA A 21 7.76 -14.63 20.11
CA ALA A 21 6.57 -13.87 20.46
C ALA A 21 5.49 -13.95 19.36
N GLU A 22 5.89 -13.83 18.09
CA GLU A 22 4.99 -13.95 16.94
C GLU A 22 4.40 -15.36 16.78
N SER A 23 5.23 -16.40 16.98
CA SER A 23 4.77 -17.80 16.97
C SER A 23 3.75 -18.07 18.07
N LEU A 24 3.98 -17.56 19.28
CA LEU A 24 3.06 -17.73 20.41
C LEU A 24 1.74 -16.97 20.20
N LEU A 25 1.78 -15.81 19.54
CA LEU A 25 0.57 -15.08 19.17
C LEU A 25 -0.26 -15.77 18.09
N ALA A 26 0.37 -16.56 17.22
CA ALA A 26 -0.34 -17.31 16.19
C ALA A 26 -1.09 -18.54 16.77
N GLU A 27 -0.54 -19.15 17.83
CA GLU A 27 -1.02 -20.45 18.32
C GLU A 27 -1.77 -20.39 19.66
N ASP A 28 -1.47 -19.42 20.53
CA ASP A 28 -2.02 -19.37 21.90
C ASP A 28 -3.03 -18.23 22.09
N ALA A 29 -4.29 -18.61 22.30
CA ALA A 29 -5.38 -17.69 22.62
C ALA A 29 -5.16 -16.92 23.94
N ARG A 30 -4.35 -17.45 24.87
CA ARG A 30 -3.99 -16.75 26.12
C ARG A 30 -3.01 -15.61 25.85
N ALA A 31 -2.01 -15.83 25.00
CA ALA A 31 -1.06 -14.81 24.58
C ALA A 31 -1.76 -13.64 23.88
N GLN A 32 -2.74 -13.94 23.02
CA GLN A 32 -3.58 -12.92 22.38
C GLN A 32 -4.38 -12.10 23.41
N ALA A 33 -4.99 -12.78 24.39
CA ALA A 33 -5.76 -12.11 25.45
C ALA A 33 -4.88 -11.20 26.33
N GLU A 34 -3.65 -11.60 26.64
CA GLU A 34 -2.69 -10.79 27.41
C GLU A 34 -2.27 -9.53 26.66
N ILE A 35 -1.96 -9.63 25.36
CA ILE A 35 -1.65 -8.46 24.53
C ILE A 35 -2.86 -7.52 24.43
N GLU A 36 -4.06 -8.06 24.24
CA GLU A 36 -5.27 -7.23 24.19
C GLU A 36 -5.51 -6.48 25.50
N ALA A 37 -5.31 -7.14 26.65
CA ALA A 37 -5.42 -6.50 27.96
C ALA A 37 -4.42 -5.34 28.11
N LEU A 38 -3.16 -5.54 27.70
CA LEU A 38 -2.13 -4.50 27.74
C LEU A 38 -2.44 -3.34 26.80
N LYS A 39 -2.94 -3.61 25.59
CA LYS A 39 -3.38 -2.56 24.64
C LYS A 39 -4.53 -1.73 25.22
N ARG A 40 -5.51 -2.37 25.86
CA ARG A 40 -6.64 -1.68 26.52
C ARG A 40 -6.17 -0.83 27.69
N LEU A 41 -5.24 -1.35 28.52
CA LEU A 41 -4.64 -0.59 29.61
C LEU A 41 -3.89 0.64 29.10
N ARG A 42 -3.04 0.51 28.08
CA ARG A 42 -2.29 1.63 27.48
C ARG A 42 -3.23 2.70 26.90
N SER A 43 -4.30 2.27 26.25
CA SER A 43 -5.34 3.18 25.75
C SER A 43 -6.03 3.94 26.89
N ALA A 44 -6.41 3.25 27.96
CA ALA A 44 -7.04 3.87 29.13
C ALA A 44 -6.12 4.88 29.83
N VAL A 45 -4.83 4.53 30.01
CA VAL A 45 -3.81 5.42 30.57
C VAL A 45 -3.63 6.66 29.68
N ARG A 46 -3.55 6.48 28.37
CA ARG A 46 -3.45 7.60 27.42
C ARG A 46 -4.67 8.51 27.49
N GLN A 47 -5.87 7.95 27.53
CA GLN A 47 -7.11 8.74 27.66
C GLN A 47 -7.20 9.48 29.00
N ALA A 48 -6.68 8.89 30.07
CA ALA A 48 -6.59 9.56 31.37
C ALA A 48 -5.58 10.71 31.34
N ALA A 49 -4.39 10.50 30.76
CA ALA A 49 -3.36 11.52 30.61
C ALA A 49 -3.80 12.71 29.73
N LEU A 50 -4.64 12.46 28.72
CA LEU A 50 -5.20 13.52 27.86
C LEU A 50 -6.21 14.42 28.59
N LYS A 51 -6.78 13.97 29.72
CA LYS A 51 -7.70 14.76 30.55
C LYS A 51 -6.96 15.60 31.58
N GLU A 52 -5.68 15.33 31.81
CA GLU A 52 -4.88 16.11 32.75
C GLU A 52 -4.57 17.48 32.14
N ALA A 53 -4.83 18.53 32.93
CA ALA A 53 -4.58 19.89 32.48
C ALA A 53 -3.07 20.09 32.32
N VAL A 54 -2.62 20.21 31.08
CA VAL A 54 -1.21 20.48 30.79
C VAL A 54 -0.88 21.90 31.29
N PRO A 55 0.14 22.08 32.15
CA PRO A 55 0.54 23.40 32.64
C PRO A 55 1.26 24.15 31.53
N ILE A 56 0.48 24.77 30.63
CA ILE A 56 0.97 25.48 29.44
C ILE A 56 2.02 26.55 29.82
N GLU A 57 1.88 27.18 30.98
CA GLU A 57 2.82 28.22 31.43
C GLU A 57 4.19 27.67 31.88
N SER A 58 4.28 26.45 32.42
CA SER A 58 5.59 25.84 32.69
C SER A 58 6.24 25.33 31.40
N LEU A 59 5.44 24.90 30.41
CA LEU A 59 5.90 24.56 29.06
C LEU A 59 6.46 25.78 28.32
N LYS A 60 5.75 26.92 28.33
CA LYS A 60 6.25 28.18 27.77
C LYS A 60 7.53 28.63 28.45
N ARG A 61 7.62 28.51 29.78
CA ARG A 61 8.82 28.86 30.55
C ARG A 61 10.01 27.97 30.16
N GLY A 62 9.81 26.66 30.05
CA GLY A 62 10.84 25.72 29.60
C GLY A 62 11.30 26.00 28.16
N LEU A 63 10.36 26.25 27.24
CA LEU A 63 10.67 26.62 25.86
C LEU A 63 11.41 27.96 25.78
N SER A 64 11.03 28.95 26.58
CA SER A 64 11.73 30.24 26.62
C SER A 64 13.17 30.13 27.14
N GLN A 65 13.44 29.22 28.09
CA GLN A 65 14.79 28.96 28.59
C GLN A 65 15.67 28.22 27.58
N VAL A 66 15.09 27.33 26.76
CA VAL A 66 15.79 26.64 25.66
C VAL A 66 16.08 27.61 24.50
N VAL A 67 15.22 28.60 24.27
CA VAL A 67 15.40 29.62 23.21
C VAL A 67 16.37 30.73 23.63
N GLN A 68 16.44 31.07 24.92
CA GLN A 68 17.25 32.19 25.42
C GLN A 68 18.64 31.80 25.93
N THR A 69 19.00 30.52 25.97
CA THR A 69 20.36 30.13 26.33
C THR A 69 21.33 30.61 25.24
N PRO A 70 22.22 31.59 25.52
CA PRO A 70 23.24 31.99 24.58
C PRO A 70 24.08 30.74 24.33
N ARG A 71 24.14 30.31 23.08
CA ARG A 71 24.93 29.17 22.65
C ARG A 71 26.40 29.53 22.92
N GLU A 72 26.93 29.13 24.07
CA GLU A 72 28.37 29.20 24.33
C GLU A 72 29.08 28.62 23.11
N ALA A 73 29.96 29.43 22.53
CA ALA A 73 30.72 29.07 21.35
C ALA A 73 31.52 27.81 21.67
N ARG A 74 31.04 26.66 21.18
CA ARG A 74 31.75 25.39 21.30
C ARG A 74 33.16 25.55 20.70
N PRO A 75 34.22 25.06 21.37
CA PRO A 75 35.54 25.02 20.76
C PRO A 75 35.47 24.22 19.45
N ALA A 76 36.13 24.73 18.41
CA ALA A 76 36.11 24.15 17.08
C ALA A 76 36.45 22.65 17.10
N PRO A 77 35.65 21.78 16.44
CA PRO A 77 35.93 20.36 16.41
C PRO A 77 37.23 20.08 15.64
N ARG A 78 38.10 19.23 16.22
CA ARG A 78 39.34 18.75 15.62
C ARG A 78 39.06 18.06 14.26
N PRO A 79 39.93 18.20 13.25
CA PRO A 79 39.64 17.90 11.84
C PRO A 79 39.35 16.42 11.51
N TRP A 80 39.69 15.48 12.39
CA TRP A 80 39.43 14.05 12.18
C TRP A 80 37.95 13.65 12.42
N PHE A 81 37.18 14.45 13.18
CA PHE A 81 35.76 14.16 13.47
C PHE A 81 34.80 14.65 12.38
N GLN A 82 35.28 15.48 11.45
CA GLN A 82 34.46 16.06 10.36
C GLN A 82 34.13 15.05 9.26
N TRP A 83 34.92 13.99 9.12
CA TRP A 83 34.73 12.97 8.08
C TRP A 83 33.58 12.02 8.40
N SER A 84 33.31 11.75 9.68
CA SER A 84 32.18 10.89 10.10
C SER A 84 30.82 11.56 9.93
N PHE A 85 30.72 12.87 10.17
CA PHE A 85 29.46 13.60 9.97
C PHE A 85 29.21 13.94 8.50
N ALA A 86 30.25 14.18 7.71
CA ALA A 86 30.11 14.37 6.26
C ALA A 86 29.61 13.08 5.58
N ALA A 87 30.10 11.91 6.00
CA ALA A 87 29.62 10.62 5.48
C ALA A 87 28.17 10.34 5.89
N ALA A 88 27.79 10.56 7.16
CA ALA A 88 26.43 10.34 7.62
C ALA A 88 25.43 11.32 6.98
N ALA A 89 25.79 12.60 6.85
CA ALA A 89 24.96 13.59 6.15
C ALA A 89 24.86 13.29 4.66
N ALA A 90 25.95 12.82 4.02
CA ALA A 90 25.91 12.38 2.62
C ALA A 90 25.02 11.15 2.44
N ILE A 91 25.03 10.18 3.36
CA ILE A 91 24.12 9.02 3.33
C ILE A 91 22.68 9.48 3.53
N LEU A 92 22.40 10.41 4.44
CA LEU A 92 21.04 10.89 4.71
C LEU A 92 20.50 11.74 3.55
N VAL A 93 21.36 12.57 2.95
CA VAL A 93 21.06 13.30 1.71
C VAL A 93 20.94 12.34 0.52
N LEU A 94 21.72 11.26 0.44
CA LEU A 94 21.60 10.24 -0.59
C LEU A 94 20.30 9.44 -0.42
N VAL A 95 19.90 9.09 0.80
CA VAL A 95 18.63 8.40 1.11
C VAL A 95 17.44 9.31 0.84
N MET A 96 17.52 10.61 1.18
CA MET A 96 16.49 11.59 0.81
C MET A 96 16.47 11.88 -0.69
N ALA A 97 17.64 11.94 -1.33
CA ALA A 97 17.74 12.12 -2.77
C ALA A 97 17.23 10.89 -3.50
N LEU A 98 17.49 9.66 -3.03
CA LEU A 98 16.95 8.39 -3.53
C LEU A 98 15.46 8.23 -3.22
N SER A 99 14.94 8.84 -2.16
CA SER A 99 13.49 8.84 -1.89
C SER A 99 12.74 9.84 -2.77
N TRP A 100 13.37 10.95 -3.14
CA TRP A 100 12.87 11.90 -4.16
C TRP A 100 13.15 11.45 -5.60
N PHE A 101 14.25 10.74 -5.84
CA PHE A 101 14.56 9.94 -7.03
C PHE A 101 14.06 8.50 -6.89
N ARG A 102 12.97 8.28 -6.15
CA ARG A 102 12.11 7.18 -6.54
C ARG A 102 11.61 7.57 -7.93
N PRO A 103 11.93 6.80 -9.00
CA PRO A 103 11.26 7.02 -10.27
C PRO A 103 9.78 7.02 -9.92
N SER A 104 9.10 8.12 -10.28
CA SER A 104 7.66 8.32 -10.17
C SER A 104 7.00 6.97 -9.99
N GLY A 105 6.56 6.67 -8.76
CA GLY A 105 5.94 5.39 -8.42
C GLY A 105 5.01 5.07 -9.56
N SER A 106 5.26 3.93 -10.22
CA SER A 106 4.51 3.64 -11.45
C SER A 106 3.05 3.79 -11.08
N PRO A 107 2.21 4.43 -11.91
CA PRO A 107 0.78 4.53 -11.62
C PRO A 107 0.20 3.15 -11.26
N PHE A 108 0.87 2.10 -11.74
CA PHE A 108 0.62 0.67 -11.71
C PHE A 108 1.21 -0.10 -10.53
N GLY A 109 2.09 0.51 -9.72
CA GLY A 109 2.88 -0.15 -8.69
C GLY A 109 2.93 0.65 -7.40
N SER A 110 1.84 0.59 -6.64
CA SER A 110 1.85 0.66 -5.18
C SER A 110 0.49 0.15 -4.72
N GLU A 111 0.51 -0.92 -3.93
CA GLU A 111 -0.56 -1.47 -3.08
C GLU A 111 -1.97 -0.96 -3.42
N LEU A 112 -2.74 -1.72 -4.19
CA LEU A 112 -4.16 -1.46 -4.41
C LEU A 112 -4.89 -1.59 -3.05
N VAL A 113 -4.91 -0.51 -2.28
CA VAL A 113 -5.64 -0.46 -1.01
C VAL A 113 -7.12 -0.32 -1.35
N ALA A 114 -7.82 -1.44 -1.32
CA ALA A 114 -9.26 -1.45 -1.49
C ALA A 114 -9.91 -0.65 -0.36
N VAL A 115 -10.74 0.33 -0.72
CA VAL A 115 -11.59 1.04 0.24
C VAL A 115 -12.74 0.13 0.66
N ASN A 116 -13.27 -0.65 -0.29
CA ASN A 116 -14.29 -1.65 -0.04
C ASN A 116 -14.25 -2.75 -1.12
N GLY A 117 -14.78 -3.92 -0.79
CA GLY A 117 -14.91 -5.07 -1.68
C GLY A 117 -16.20 -5.81 -1.45
N GLN A 118 -16.75 -6.41 -2.50
CA GLN A 118 -17.95 -7.22 -2.42
C GLN A 118 -17.81 -8.48 -3.28
N MET A 119 -18.22 -9.62 -2.70
CA MET A 119 -18.35 -10.87 -3.43
C MET A 119 -19.53 -10.75 -4.40
N ILE A 120 -19.24 -10.73 -5.70
CA ILE A 120 -20.21 -10.53 -6.77
C ILE A 120 -19.81 -11.45 -7.91
N SER A 121 -20.75 -12.27 -8.39
CA SER A 121 -20.55 -13.17 -9.51
C SER A 121 -21.31 -12.77 -10.78
N ASP A 122 -22.26 -11.84 -10.70
CA ASP A 122 -22.95 -11.28 -11.86
C ASP A 122 -22.21 -10.05 -12.42
N PRO A 123 -21.69 -10.10 -13.67
CA PRO A 123 -20.99 -8.98 -14.29
C PRO A 123 -21.84 -7.71 -14.42
N ALA A 124 -23.15 -7.83 -14.62
CA ALA A 124 -24.03 -6.67 -14.76
C ALA A 124 -24.18 -5.94 -13.42
N PHE A 125 -24.47 -6.68 -12.36
CA PHE A 125 -24.52 -6.16 -11.00
C PHE A 125 -23.17 -5.58 -10.56
N ALA A 126 -22.05 -6.25 -10.86
CA ALA A 126 -20.70 -5.77 -10.55
C ALA A 126 -20.41 -4.40 -11.18
N ARG A 127 -20.75 -4.23 -12.47
CA ARG A 127 -20.62 -2.93 -13.16
C ARG A 127 -21.43 -1.84 -12.43
N ASP A 128 -22.69 -2.11 -12.13
CA ASP A 128 -23.58 -1.11 -11.54
C ASP A 128 -23.14 -0.74 -10.12
N TRP A 129 -22.66 -1.72 -9.35
CA TRP A 129 -22.06 -1.49 -8.05
C TRP A 129 -20.79 -0.63 -8.14
N LEU A 130 -19.87 -0.95 -9.06
CA LEU A 130 -18.65 -0.16 -9.26
C LEU A 130 -18.98 1.26 -9.74
N ARG A 131 -19.96 1.45 -10.61
CA ARG A 131 -20.41 2.78 -11.06
C ARG A 131 -20.98 3.64 -9.94
N GLN A 132 -21.63 3.03 -8.96
CA GLN A 132 -22.22 3.75 -7.83
C GLN A 132 -21.19 4.12 -6.76
N ASN A 133 -20.14 3.31 -6.61
CA ASN A 133 -19.23 3.41 -5.46
C ASN A 133 -17.81 3.88 -5.81
N ALA A 134 -17.30 3.54 -7.00
CA ALA A 134 -15.96 3.94 -7.40
C ALA A 134 -15.95 5.42 -7.84
N SER A 135 -14.94 6.17 -7.38
CA SER A 135 -14.65 7.52 -7.87
C SER A 135 -13.97 7.46 -9.25
N LEU A 136 -14.59 6.76 -10.19
CA LEU A 136 -14.13 6.60 -11.57
C LEU A 136 -15.29 6.95 -12.51
N GLY A 137 -14.98 7.39 -13.73
CA GLY A 137 -15.98 7.51 -14.82
C GLY A 137 -16.74 6.19 -15.07
N PRO A 138 -17.68 6.15 -16.04
CA PRO A 138 -18.59 5.02 -16.21
C PRO A 138 -17.85 3.70 -16.45
N VAL A 139 -17.67 2.91 -15.39
CA VAL A 139 -16.95 1.64 -15.43
C VAL A 139 -17.65 0.71 -16.44
N PRO A 140 -16.91 0.09 -17.38
CA PRO A 140 -17.48 -0.83 -18.34
C PRO A 140 -17.82 -2.17 -17.67
N MET A 141 -18.83 -2.86 -18.21
CA MET A 141 -19.06 -4.27 -17.88
C MET A 141 -18.00 -5.11 -18.58
N VAL A 142 -17.37 -6.01 -17.83
CA VAL A 142 -16.45 -7.01 -18.36
C VAL A 142 -17.00 -8.38 -17.98
N ASN A 143 -17.24 -9.24 -18.97
CA ASN A 143 -17.76 -10.58 -18.75
C ASN A 143 -16.84 -11.61 -19.41
N LEU A 144 -16.01 -12.28 -18.62
CA LEU A 144 -15.03 -13.25 -19.11
C LEU A 144 -15.57 -14.69 -19.07
N ALA A 145 -16.88 -14.88 -19.22
CA ALA A 145 -17.51 -16.21 -19.19
C ALA A 145 -16.78 -17.19 -20.13
N GLY A 146 -16.36 -18.35 -19.58
CA GLY A 146 -15.59 -19.36 -20.31
C GLY A 146 -14.08 -19.17 -20.29
N VAL A 147 -13.57 -18.03 -19.81
CA VAL A 147 -12.15 -17.74 -19.60
C VAL A 147 -11.84 -17.60 -18.10
N ALA A 148 -12.66 -16.85 -17.36
CA ALA A 148 -12.48 -16.63 -15.94
C ALA A 148 -13.82 -16.34 -15.24
N ASP A 149 -14.00 -16.90 -14.05
CA ASP A 149 -15.23 -16.73 -13.27
C ASP A 149 -15.11 -15.50 -12.38
N LEU A 150 -16.05 -14.56 -12.53
CA LEU A 150 -16.12 -13.40 -11.66
C LEU A 150 -16.47 -13.84 -10.23
N ASN A 151 -15.69 -13.41 -9.26
CA ASN A 151 -15.86 -13.81 -7.87
C ASN A 151 -16.03 -12.61 -6.94
N HIS A 152 -15.26 -11.55 -7.20
CA HIS A 152 -15.19 -10.40 -6.31
C HIS A 152 -14.97 -9.11 -7.09
N CYS A 153 -15.39 -7.98 -6.52
CA CYS A 153 -15.16 -6.65 -7.06
C CYS A 153 -14.71 -5.73 -5.95
N CYS A 154 -13.75 -4.86 -6.23
CA CYS A 154 -13.26 -3.89 -5.26
C CYS A 154 -12.92 -2.58 -5.95
N TYR A 155 -12.82 -1.51 -5.17
CA TYR A 155 -12.44 -0.20 -5.68
C TYR A 155 -11.59 0.54 -4.65
N GLY A 156 -10.87 1.55 -5.14
CA GLY A 156 -10.11 2.48 -4.32
C GLY A 156 -10.10 3.87 -4.92
N SER A 157 -9.20 4.72 -4.43
CA SER A 157 -9.07 6.09 -4.94
C SER A 157 -8.56 6.07 -6.39
N GLY A 158 -9.42 6.43 -7.35
CA GLY A 158 -9.08 6.53 -8.77
C GLY A 158 -8.96 5.19 -9.51
N TRP A 159 -9.46 4.10 -8.95
CA TRP A 159 -9.46 2.79 -9.62
C TRP A 159 -10.63 1.90 -9.20
N ALA A 160 -11.01 0.99 -10.11
CA ALA A 160 -11.98 -0.08 -9.90
C ALA A 160 -11.35 -1.41 -10.32
N CYS A 161 -11.82 -2.54 -9.77
CA CYS A 161 -11.25 -3.84 -10.05
C CYS A 161 -12.33 -4.93 -10.11
N TYR A 162 -12.23 -5.77 -11.14
CA TYR A 162 -12.90 -7.06 -11.20
C TYR A 162 -11.89 -8.15 -10.83
N GLU A 163 -12.24 -9.00 -9.88
CA GLU A 163 -11.42 -10.12 -9.44
C GLU A 163 -12.05 -11.43 -9.92
N PHE A 164 -11.27 -12.17 -10.69
CA PHE A 164 -11.67 -13.41 -11.32
C PHE A 164 -10.88 -14.58 -10.75
N MET A 165 -11.49 -15.76 -10.81
CA MET A 165 -10.86 -17.03 -10.47
C MET A 165 -10.70 -17.88 -11.72
N VAL A 166 -9.50 -18.44 -11.92
CA VAL A 166 -9.21 -19.45 -12.95
C VAL A 166 -8.41 -20.56 -12.29
N GLU A 167 -8.93 -21.79 -12.28
CA GLU A 167 -8.24 -22.97 -11.71
C GLU A 167 -7.71 -22.74 -10.27
N GLY A 168 -8.45 -22.00 -9.45
CA GLY A 168 -8.08 -21.69 -8.06
C GLY A 168 -7.06 -20.55 -7.89
N LYS A 169 -6.65 -19.89 -8.97
CA LYS A 169 -5.79 -18.69 -8.93
C LYS A 169 -6.61 -17.43 -9.16
N GLU A 170 -6.23 -16.37 -8.46
CA GLU A 170 -6.87 -15.06 -8.54
C GLU A 170 -6.21 -14.19 -9.62
N TYR A 171 -7.04 -13.54 -10.43
CA TYR A 171 -6.65 -12.57 -11.44
C TYR A 171 -7.41 -11.27 -11.21
N LYS A 172 -6.70 -10.15 -11.17
CA LYS A 172 -7.30 -8.83 -10.95
C LYS A 172 -7.26 -8.03 -12.24
N LEU A 173 -8.41 -7.60 -12.73
CA LEU A 173 -8.53 -6.62 -13.82
C LEU A 173 -8.76 -5.24 -13.22
N VAL A 174 -7.69 -4.48 -13.13
CA VAL A 174 -7.70 -3.12 -12.60
C VAL A 174 -8.03 -2.15 -13.73
N ILE A 175 -8.94 -1.21 -13.45
CA ILE A 175 -9.41 -0.17 -14.36
C ILE A 175 -9.12 1.17 -13.72
N ARG A 176 -8.48 2.06 -14.48
CA ARG A 176 -8.11 3.42 -14.05
C ARG A 176 -8.41 4.42 -15.15
N GLU A 177 -8.44 5.70 -14.81
CA GLU A 177 -8.45 6.75 -15.82
C GLU A 177 -7.26 6.59 -16.76
N ARG A 178 -7.48 6.98 -18.03
CA ARG A 178 -6.46 6.83 -19.05
C ARG A 178 -5.16 7.53 -18.66
N THR A 179 -4.06 6.83 -18.87
CA THR A 179 -2.70 7.36 -18.76
C THR A 179 -2.03 7.28 -20.13
N GLU A 180 -1.26 8.30 -20.51
CA GLU A 180 -0.55 8.31 -21.79
C GLU A 180 0.68 7.39 -21.79
N GLN A 181 1.29 7.19 -20.62
CA GLN A 181 2.46 6.35 -20.44
C GLN A 181 2.06 5.06 -19.73
N LEU A 182 2.31 3.93 -20.39
CA LEU A 182 2.14 2.60 -19.84
C LEU A 182 3.52 1.99 -19.54
N PRO A 183 3.68 1.32 -18.40
CA PRO A 183 4.95 0.72 -17.98
C PRO A 183 5.24 -0.54 -18.80
N GLY A 184 6.52 -0.85 -18.96
CA GLY A 184 6.95 -2.12 -19.53
C GLY A 184 7.16 -2.12 -21.04
N GLN A 185 7.44 -3.32 -21.56
CA GLN A 185 7.73 -3.52 -22.97
C GLN A 185 6.45 -3.58 -23.79
N LYS A 186 6.38 -2.75 -24.84
CA LYS A 186 5.27 -2.78 -25.80
C LYS A 186 5.32 -4.08 -26.62
N ARG A 187 4.19 -4.80 -26.65
CA ARG A 187 3.95 -5.98 -27.48
C ARG A 187 2.65 -5.80 -28.25
N LEU A 188 2.69 -6.00 -29.57
CA LEU A 188 1.51 -5.91 -30.42
C LEU A 188 0.87 -7.30 -30.56
N VAL A 189 -0.42 -7.41 -30.25
CA VAL A 189 -1.21 -8.64 -30.40
C VAL A 189 -2.50 -8.26 -31.11
N ASP A 190 -2.79 -8.86 -32.27
CA ASP A 190 -3.98 -8.59 -33.08
C ASP A 190 -4.22 -7.09 -33.36
N GLY A 191 -3.14 -6.33 -33.55
CA GLY A 191 -3.19 -4.88 -33.78
C GLY A 191 -3.40 -4.03 -32.52
N VAL A 192 -3.58 -4.65 -31.35
CA VAL A 192 -3.72 -3.98 -30.07
C VAL A 192 -2.36 -3.88 -29.36
N PRO A 193 -1.95 -2.67 -28.93
CA PRO A 193 -0.72 -2.50 -28.17
C PRO A 193 -0.94 -2.86 -26.69
N PHE A 194 -0.29 -3.94 -26.26
CA PHE A 194 -0.15 -4.31 -24.85
C PHE A 194 1.21 -3.89 -24.31
N TYR A 195 1.29 -3.67 -23.00
CA TYR A 195 2.50 -3.27 -22.30
C TYR A 195 2.73 -4.21 -21.12
N VAL A 196 3.91 -4.82 -21.06
CA VAL A 196 4.19 -5.95 -20.17
C VAL A 196 5.27 -5.57 -19.16
N ASP A 197 4.93 -5.65 -17.88
CA ASP A 197 5.81 -5.43 -16.74
C ASP A 197 5.39 -6.37 -15.59
N GLU A 198 4.96 -5.85 -14.43
CA GLU A 198 4.34 -6.65 -13.36
C GLU A 198 2.99 -7.28 -13.76
N GLY A 199 2.36 -6.72 -14.80
CA GLY A 199 1.09 -7.18 -15.35
C GLY A 199 1.01 -6.95 -16.86
N ILE A 200 -0.17 -7.20 -17.43
CA ILE A 200 -0.45 -6.92 -18.84
C ILE A 200 -1.39 -5.73 -18.92
N CYS A 201 -0.91 -4.63 -19.50
CA CYS A 201 -1.62 -3.36 -19.58
C CYS A 201 -2.04 -3.03 -21.01
N TRP A 202 -3.18 -2.37 -21.17
CA TRP A 202 -3.59 -1.70 -22.41
C TRP A 202 -4.43 -0.47 -22.09
N SER A 203 -4.56 0.44 -23.06
CA SER A 203 -5.39 1.63 -22.91
C SER A 203 -6.46 1.70 -24.00
N CYS A 204 -7.64 2.11 -23.59
CA CYS A 204 -8.74 2.54 -24.44
C CYS A 204 -8.90 4.07 -24.30
N PRO A 205 -9.75 4.74 -25.10
CA PRO A 205 -9.86 6.21 -25.09
C PRO A 205 -10.10 6.84 -23.70
N ASN A 206 -10.82 6.15 -22.81
CA ASN A 206 -11.22 6.67 -21.50
C ASN A 206 -10.49 6.01 -20.31
N PHE A 207 -9.95 4.80 -20.50
CA PHE A 207 -9.43 4.01 -19.38
C PHE A 207 -8.13 3.29 -19.74
N THR A 208 -7.32 3.07 -18.72
CA THR A 208 -6.23 2.10 -18.76
C THR A 208 -6.63 0.88 -17.95
N TYR A 209 -6.31 -0.29 -18.50
CA TYR A 209 -6.55 -1.59 -17.89
C TYR A 209 -5.22 -2.25 -17.57
N GLN A 210 -5.20 -3.03 -16.50
CA GLN A 210 -4.08 -3.86 -16.12
C GLN A 210 -4.58 -5.17 -15.54
N VAL A 211 -4.08 -6.29 -16.05
CA VAL A 211 -4.32 -7.61 -15.46
C VAL A 211 -3.12 -7.98 -14.59
N LEU A 212 -3.40 -8.35 -13.34
CA LEU A 212 -2.44 -8.79 -12.32
C LEU A 212 -2.78 -10.19 -11.81
N GLY A 213 -1.83 -10.85 -11.15
CA GLY A 213 -2.02 -12.14 -10.50
C GLY A 213 -1.82 -13.34 -11.42
N GLY A 214 -2.00 -14.53 -10.83
CA GLY A 214 -1.87 -15.84 -11.46
C GLY A 214 -0.60 -16.06 -12.31
N ASP A 215 -0.68 -17.02 -13.24
CA ASP A 215 0.37 -17.26 -14.24
C ASP A 215 0.21 -16.37 -15.50
N GLU A 216 1.33 -16.18 -16.20
CA GLU A 216 1.42 -15.29 -17.35
C GLU A 216 0.54 -15.74 -18.53
N ASP A 217 0.49 -17.04 -18.83
CA ASP A 217 -0.27 -17.57 -19.97
C ASP A 217 -1.77 -17.28 -19.82
N THR A 218 -2.32 -17.50 -18.63
CA THR A 218 -3.71 -17.19 -18.32
C THR A 218 -3.95 -15.68 -18.25
N ARG A 219 -2.97 -14.93 -17.74
CA ARG A 219 -3.03 -13.45 -17.74
C ARG A 219 -3.19 -12.90 -19.15
N TRP A 220 -2.48 -13.47 -20.13
CA TRP A 220 -2.63 -13.11 -21.54
C TRP A 220 -4.03 -13.43 -22.08
N LYS A 221 -4.59 -14.61 -21.76
CA LYS A 221 -5.96 -14.96 -22.17
C LYS A 221 -6.99 -13.97 -21.61
N VAL A 222 -6.89 -13.66 -20.32
CA VAL A 222 -7.74 -12.67 -19.63
C VAL A 222 -7.59 -11.29 -20.27
N ALA A 223 -6.35 -10.84 -20.52
CA ALA A 223 -6.08 -9.53 -21.11
C ALA A 223 -6.62 -9.40 -22.54
N ILE A 224 -6.44 -10.42 -23.38
CA ILE A 224 -6.94 -10.42 -24.78
C ILE A 224 -8.46 -10.39 -24.80
N GLU A 225 -9.12 -11.23 -24.01
CA GLU A 225 -10.58 -11.29 -23.95
C GLU A 225 -11.18 -9.99 -23.39
N ALA A 226 -10.61 -9.45 -22.31
CA ALA A 226 -11.04 -8.17 -21.75
C ALA A 226 -10.78 -7.00 -22.72
N ALA A 227 -9.66 -7.00 -23.44
CA ALA A 227 -9.34 -6.00 -24.44
C ALA A 227 -10.35 -6.03 -25.60
N ALA A 228 -10.72 -7.20 -26.10
CA ALA A 228 -11.74 -7.33 -27.14
C ALA A 228 -13.07 -6.67 -26.72
N GLN A 229 -13.51 -6.87 -25.49
CA GLN A 229 -14.77 -6.29 -24.99
C GLN A 229 -14.71 -4.78 -24.75
N THR A 230 -13.54 -4.27 -24.34
CA THR A 230 -13.34 -2.86 -23.98
C THR A 230 -13.03 -1.99 -25.20
N LEU A 231 -12.38 -2.55 -26.23
CA LEU A 231 -12.04 -1.86 -27.48
C LEU A 231 -13.19 -1.83 -28.49
N HIS A 232 -14.03 -2.87 -28.55
CA HIS A 232 -15.19 -2.88 -29.45
C HIS A 232 -16.36 -1.99 -29.00
N ARG A 233 -16.29 -1.42 -27.79
CA ARG A 233 -17.34 -0.59 -27.19
C ARG A 233 -16.97 0.90 -27.07
N SER A 234 -15.82 1.30 -27.62
CA SER A 234 -15.37 2.70 -27.70
C SER A 234 -15.72 3.35 -29.02
#